data_AF-N9HJY2-F1
#
_entry.id   AF-N9HJY2-F1
#
_cell.length_a   1.000
_cell.length_b   1.000
_cell.length_c   1.000
_cell.angle_alpha   90.00
_cell.angle_beta   90.00
_cell.angle_gamma   90.00
#
_symmetry.space_group_name_H-M   'P 1'
#
loop_
_entity.id
_entity.type
_entity.pdbx_description
1 polymer ?
#
loop_
_entity_poly.entity_id
_entity_poly.type
_entity_poly.pdbx_seq_one_letter_code
_entity_poly.pdbx_strand_id
1 'polypeptide(L)'
;MKFNKSVLVITLSGFLAACGGDGYYDKSPSTGTSNGDNSSVPSGEQTSQQILDTIKREGQFLFGNYDPNDEKTAKGYIDHALDTFAQGPLQLALDAKKLFDQDKSAFVYREKCMNSGTYTNTSCYILFNDATIKNQLNKVNPNKYSTWDFDVNDNELTGMKLSDEQIDKFTGKTMIIIFDNRNADKKFNDIWVTGVFGYPYKQSWGLTQSDQLRIVSMNAANSEYEVTLTYDDETTETKGALSIYKDPTSTDGELYVLQNNSSFDVLTNDNPNTPEVETVNFEINSVVGDPAALATYRVKANAQQILDIPNVSAIIGTRVENESPSKNEKNFVASIHLEGENIFTFKESLNGSILKFKHIIDGITYEGTSTNNNGTIQTNLTSPTNLKY
;
A
#
# COMPACT_ATOMS: atom_id res chain seq x y z
N MET A 1 46.46 -16.03 9.55
CA MET A 1 45.75 -16.65 8.41
C MET A 1 45.68 -18.16 8.61
N LYS A 2 44.53 -18.73 8.25
CA LYS A 2 44.10 -20.14 8.37
C LYS A 2 43.61 -20.57 9.76
N PHE A 3 42.29 -20.50 9.92
CA PHE A 3 41.53 -21.48 10.71
C PHE A 3 40.31 -21.95 9.91
N ASN A 4 39.96 -23.19 10.17
CA ASN A 4 39.39 -24.15 9.21
C ASN A 4 37.92 -23.92 8.85
N LYS A 5 37.61 -24.16 7.58
CA LYS A 5 36.27 -24.52 7.11
C LYS A 5 35.95 -25.91 7.63
N SER A 6 35.10 -26.00 8.65
CA SER A 6 34.44 -27.24 9.04
C SER A 6 32.95 -27.11 8.78
N VAL A 7 32.53 -27.80 7.74
CA VAL A 7 31.14 -28.13 7.42
C VAL A 7 30.59 -28.97 8.57
N LEU A 8 29.54 -28.48 9.24
CA LEU A 8 28.69 -29.32 10.10
C LEU A 8 27.32 -29.41 9.46
N VAL A 9 27.15 -30.44 8.62
CA VAL A 9 25.85 -30.92 8.16
C VAL A 9 25.21 -31.62 9.35
N ILE A 10 24.18 -31.01 9.92
CA ILE A 10 23.20 -31.72 10.76
C ILE A 10 21.92 -31.80 9.94
N THR A 11 21.78 -32.89 9.19
CA THR A 11 20.49 -33.39 8.75
C THR A 11 19.72 -33.86 9.97
N LEU A 12 18.79 -33.06 10.46
CA LEU A 12 17.71 -33.52 11.32
C LEU A 12 16.38 -33.26 10.61
N SER A 13 16.00 -34.24 9.80
CA SER A 13 14.65 -34.40 9.27
C SER A 13 13.69 -34.66 10.42
N GLY A 14 13.11 -33.59 10.96
CA GLY A 14 11.96 -33.62 11.85
C GLY A 14 10.75 -33.04 11.13
N PHE A 15 9.92 -33.91 10.56
CA PHE A 15 8.56 -33.56 10.18
C PHE A 15 7.82 -33.09 11.45
N LEU A 16 7.64 -31.79 11.61
CA LEU A 16 6.54 -31.25 12.41
C LEU A 16 5.35 -31.10 11.47
N ALA A 17 4.53 -32.14 11.43
CA ALA A 17 3.16 -31.99 10.99
C ALA A 17 2.49 -30.95 11.90
N ALA A 18 2.14 -29.80 11.35
CA ALA A 18 1.12 -28.92 11.91
C ALA A 18 -0.25 -29.63 11.79
N CYS A 19 -0.43 -30.69 12.56
CA CYS A 19 -1.70 -31.38 12.76
C CYS A 19 -2.00 -31.29 14.25
N GLY A 20 -2.69 -30.23 14.67
CA GLY A 20 -3.11 -30.06 16.06
C GLY A 20 -3.57 -28.65 16.42
N GLY A 21 -4.82 -28.32 16.09
CA GLY A 21 -5.74 -27.72 17.06
C GLY A 21 -5.89 -26.20 17.18
N ASP A 22 -4.87 -25.37 16.91
CA ASP A 22 -4.98 -23.91 17.14
C ASP A 22 -4.60 -23.13 15.87
N GLY A 23 -5.50 -22.26 15.41
CA GLY A 23 -5.35 -21.41 14.23
C GLY A 23 -4.28 -20.34 14.39
N TYR A 24 -3.81 -19.83 13.24
CA TYR A 24 -2.69 -18.88 13.16
C TYR A 24 -2.87 -17.61 14.01
N TYR A 25 -4.12 -17.19 14.23
CA TYR A 25 -4.52 -16.07 15.07
C TYR A 25 -5.27 -16.47 16.37
N ASP A 26 -5.39 -17.76 16.70
CA ASP A 26 -6.29 -18.26 17.76
C ASP A 26 -5.78 -18.01 19.19
N LYS A 27 -4.74 -17.20 19.37
CA LYS A 27 -4.40 -16.64 20.67
C LYS A 27 -5.03 -15.26 20.80
N SER A 28 -6.19 -15.21 21.47
CA SER A 28 -6.72 -13.95 22.01
C SER A 28 -5.59 -13.21 22.74
N PRO A 29 -5.46 -11.88 22.57
CA PRO A 29 -4.62 -11.10 23.47
C PRO A 29 -5.15 -11.36 24.88
N SER A 30 -4.29 -11.84 25.78
CA SER A 30 -4.66 -11.98 27.18
C SER A 30 -5.14 -10.61 27.67
N THR A 31 -6.44 -10.49 27.96
CA THR A 31 -6.99 -9.34 28.65
C THR A 31 -6.28 -9.21 29.99
N GLY A 32 -5.48 -8.15 30.13
CA GLY A 32 -4.92 -7.72 31.40
C GLY A 32 -3.46 -8.09 31.63
N THR A 33 -2.55 -7.25 31.13
CA THR A 33 -1.40 -6.76 31.91
C THR A 33 -0.87 -5.48 31.24
N SER A 34 -0.60 -4.47 32.06
CA SER A 34 0.04 -3.19 31.73
C SER A 34 1.03 -3.26 30.55
N ASN A 35 0.78 -2.45 29.51
CA ASN A 35 1.67 -2.21 28.37
C ASN A 35 2.98 -1.52 28.81
N GLY A 36 3.83 -2.25 29.52
CA GLY A 36 5.26 -1.96 29.59
C GLY A 36 5.91 -2.63 28.39
N ASP A 37 6.04 -1.89 27.30
CA ASP A 37 6.87 -2.29 26.18
C ASP A 37 8.33 -2.36 26.65
N ASN A 38 8.78 -3.58 26.94
CA ASN A 38 10.18 -3.87 27.20
C ASN A 38 10.83 -4.51 25.96
N SER A 39 10.30 -4.25 24.75
CA SER A 39 11.01 -4.53 23.51
C SER A 39 11.92 -3.36 23.13
N SER A 40 12.85 -3.00 24.04
CA SER A 40 14.07 -2.36 23.60
C SER A 40 14.69 -3.27 22.53
N VAL A 41 14.90 -2.74 21.32
CA VAL A 41 15.56 -3.44 20.22
C VAL A 41 16.80 -4.17 20.77
N PRO A 42 16.84 -5.51 20.78
CA PRO A 42 18.10 -6.19 20.96
C PRO A 42 18.95 -5.81 19.75
N SER A 43 20.11 -5.21 19.98
CA SER A 43 21.13 -5.04 18.94
C SER A 43 21.66 -6.43 18.54
N GLY A 44 20.91 -7.16 17.72
CA GLY A 44 21.18 -8.54 17.28
C GLY A 44 20.15 -9.02 16.25
N GLU A 45 20.46 -10.14 15.56
CA GLU A 45 19.52 -10.79 14.62
C GLU A 45 18.18 -11.08 15.33
N GLN A 46 17.07 -10.60 14.77
CA GLN A 46 15.73 -10.95 15.26
C GLN A 46 15.49 -12.44 15.04
N THR A 47 14.91 -13.11 16.04
CA THR A 47 14.48 -14.50 15.88
C THR A 47 13.31 -14.58 14.91
N SER A 48 13.20 -15.71 14.19
CA SER A 48 12.12 -15.93 13.24
C SER A 48 10.71 -15.83 13.87
N GLN A 49 10.59 -16.16 15.17
CA GLN A 49 9.36 -16.00 15.94
C GLN A 49 9.01 -14.52 16.20
N GLN A 50 10.01 -13.67 16.48
CA GLN A 50 9.79 -12.23 16.66
C GLN A 50 9.35 -11.54 15.36
N ILE A 51 9.88 -11.98 14.22
CA ILE A 51 9.45 -11.52 12.89
C ILE A 51 7.99 -11.95 12.66
N LEU A 52 7.65 -13.20 12.96
CA LEU A 52 6.29 -13.71 12.83
C LEU A 52 5.28 -12.96 13.70
N ASP A 53 5.59 -12.74 14.98
CA ASP A 53 4.71 -12.01 15.89
C ASP A 53 4.57 -10.53 15.49
N THR A 54 5.63 -9.96 14.90
CA THR A 54 5.57 -8.62 14.31
C THR A 54 4.66 -8.61 13.09
N ILE A 55 4.80 -9.53 12.14
CA ILE A 55 3.94 -9.60 10.95
C ILE A 55 2.47 -9.80 11.33
N LYS A 56 2.18 -10.65 12.31
CA LYS A 56 0.80 -10.85 12.81
C LYS A 56 0.17 -9.58 13.35
N ARG A 57 0.96 -8.74 14.03
CA ARG A 57 0.49 -7.47 14.59
C ARG A 57 0.43 -6.37 13.53
N GLU A 58 1.45 -6.28 12.69
CA GLU A 58 1.64 -5.13 11.81
C GLU A 58 0.97 -5.27 10.45
N GLY A 59 0.69 -6.50 10.01
CA GLY A 59 0.32 -6.84 8.63
C GLY A 59 -0.85 -7.82 8.53
N GLN A 60 -1.91 -7.63 9.31
CA GLN A 60 -3.14 -8.44 9.23
C GLN A 60 -3.80 -8.39 7.84
N PHE A 61 -3.64 -7.28 7.11
CA PHE A 61 -4.07 -7.07 5.73
C PHE A 61 -3.55 -8.16 4.79
N LEU A 62 -2.29 -8.58 4.94
CA LEU A 62 -1.66 -9.62 4.14
C LEU A 62 -2.42 -10.95 4.20
N PHE A 63 -3.12 -11.22 5.30
CA PHE A 63 -3.83 -12.47 5.53
C PHE A 63 -5.35 -12.30 5.39
N GLY A 64 -5.81 -11.11 4.99
CA GLY A 64 -7.23 -10.76 4.96
C GLY A 64 -7.89 -10.81 6.34
N ASN A 65 -7.11 -10.90 7.43
CA ASN A 65 -7.59 -11.06 8.79
C ASN A 65 -7.74 -9.71 9.49
N TYR A 66 -8.45 -8.77 8.87
CA TYR A 66 -8.76 -7.49 9.48
C TYR A 66 -10.22 -7.16 9.29
N ASP A 67 -10.79 -6.45 10.25
CA ASP A 67 -12.20 -6.09 10.23
C ASP A 67 -12.44 -4.63 9.94
N PRO A 68 -12.90 -4.24 8.74
CA PRO A 68 -13.16 -2.86 8.40
C PRO A 68 -14.27 -2.19 9.24
N ASN A 69 -14.83 -2.89 10.24
CA ASN A 69 -15.77 -2.41 11.24
C ASN A 69 -15.29 -2.61 12.71
N ASP A 70 -14.10 -3.17 12.95
CA ASP A 70 -13.53 -3.28 14.30
C ASP A 70 -12.73 -2.04 14.68
N GLU A 71 -13.33 -1.22 15.53
CA GLU A 71 -12.73 0.00 16.05
C GLU A 71 -11.60 -0.26 17.07
N LYS A 72 -11.43 -1.51 17.54
CA LYS A 72 -10.46 -1.84 18.61
C LYS A 72 -9.14 -2.39 18.07
N THR A 73 -9.12 -2.83 16.82
CA THR A 73 -7.90 -3.34 16.18
C THR A 73 -7.21 -2.20 15.44
N ALA A 74 -6.14 -1.68 16.05
CA ALA A 74 -5.25 -0.70 15.42
C ALA A 74 -4.57 -1.30 14.19
N LYS A 75 -4.35 -0.48 13.16
CA LYS A 75 -3.55 -0.85 12.00
C LYS A 75 -2.07 -0.78 12.36
N GLY A 76 -1.30 -1.75 11.87
CA GLY A 76 0.15 -1.64 11.87
C GLY A 76 0.70 -0.92 10.64
N TYR A 77 2.01 -0.80 10.54
CA TYR A 77 2.63 -0.09 9.40
C TYR A 77 2.44 -0.82 8.07
N ILE A 78 2.53 -2.14 8.06
CA ILE A 78 2.30 -2.94 6.84
C ILE A 78 0.84 -2.81 6.41
N ASP A 79 -0.08 -2.82 7.37
CA ASP A 79 -1.50 -2.57 7.14
C ASP A 79 -1.75 -1.17 6.56
N HIS A 80 -1.18 -0.13 7.16
CA HIS A 80 -1.30 1.25 6.66
C HIS A 80 -0.75 1.40 5.25
N ALA A 81 0.42 0.82 4.97
CA ALA A 81 1.04 0.86 3.65
C ALA A 81 0.15 0.19 2.59
N LEU A 82 -0.31 -1.04 2.84
CA LEU A 82 -1.06 -1.80 1.83
C LEU A 82 -2.50 -1.33 1.65
N ASP A 83 -3.17 -0.97 2.75
CA ASP A 83 -4.49 -0.35 2.68
C ASP A 83 -4.42 0.97 1.91
N THR A 84 -3.37 1.77 2.14
CA THR A 84 -3.18 3.02 1.40
C THR A 84 -2.88 2.77 -0.06
N PHE A 85 -1.97 1.87 -0.41
CA PHE A 85 -1.69 1.51 -1.80
C PHE A 85 -2.97 1.07 -2.52
N ALA A 86 -3.73 0.16 -1.91
CA ALA A 86 -4.93 -0.43 -2.51
C ALA A 86 -6.07 0.57 -2.67
N GLN A 87 -6.41 1.31 -1.60
CA GLN A 87 -7.55 2.23 -1.59
C GLN A 87 -7.22 3.60 -2.17
N GLY A 88 -5.95 4.00 -2.17
CA GLY A 88 -5.41 5.28 -2.61
C GLY A 88 -4.96 5.26 -4.07
N PRO A 89 -3.64 5.25 -4.34
CA PRO A 89 -3.12 5.52 -5.68
C PRO A 89 -3.48 4.42 -6.69
N LEU A 90 -3.55 3.14 -6.30
CA LEU A 90 -4.01 2.08 -7.20
C LEU A 90 -5.47 2.34 -7.62
N GLN A 91 -6.37 2.49 -6.65
CA GLN A 91 -7.79 2.71 -6.92
C GLN A 91 -8.03 3.99 -7.76
N LEU A 92 -7.33 5.09 -7.46
CA LEU A 92 -7.40 6.32 -8.23
C LEU A 92 -7.05 6.08 -9.70
N ALA A 93 -5.99 5.31 -9.97
CA ALA A 93 -5.59 5.00 -11.33
C ALA A 93 -6.62 4.10 -12.06
N LEU A 94 -7.16 3.09 -11.37
CA LEU A 94 -8.19 2.19 -11.92
C LEU A 94 -9.47 2.97 -12.28
N ASP A 95 -9.97 3.79 -11.36
CA ASP A 95 -11.21 4.55 -11.56
C ASP A 95 -11.02 5.68 -12.59
N ALA A 96 -9.85 6.34 -12.62
CA ALA A 96 -9.52 7.29 -13.67
C ALA A 96 -9.46 6.64 -15.05
N LYS A 97 -8.88 5.43 -15.17
CA LYS A 97 -8.87 4.70 -16.44
C LYS A 97 -10.27 4.30 -16.89
N LYS A 98 -11.09 3.82 -15.96
CA LYS A 98 -12.48 3.48 -16.23
C LYS A 98 -13.26 4.69 -16.73
N LEU A 99 -13.08 5.85 -16.09
CA LEU A 99 -13.69 7.11 -16.53
C LEU A 99 -13.18 7.50 -17.91
N PHE A 100 -11.88 7.43 -18.15
CA PHE A 100 -11.27 7.79 -19.44
C PHE A 100 -11.79 6.94 -20.61
N ASP A 101 -12.00 5.64 -20.37
CA ASP A 101 -12.58 4.74 -21.37
C ASP A 101 -14.05 5.04 -21.66
N GLN A 102 -14.78 5.61 -20.69
CA GLN A 102 -16.19 5.98 -20.82
C GLN A 102 -16.38 7.38 -21.43
N ASP A 103 -15.59 8.36 -20.98
CA ASP A 103 -15.73 9.77 -21.32
C ASP A 103 -14.39 10.50 -21.21
N LYS A 104 -13.63 10.53 -22.33
CA LYS A 104 -12.37 11.31 -22.40
C LYS A 104 -12.57 12.80 -22.22
N SER A 105 -13.78 13.33 -22.49
CA SER A 105 -14.07 14.76 -22.37
C SER A 105 -14.16 15.25 -20.92
N ALA A 106 -14.24 14.30 -19.97
CA ALA A 106 -14.12 14.59 -18.55
C ALA A 106 -12.73 15.11 -18.14
N PHE A 107 -11.73 14.98 -19.01
CA PHE A 107 -10.34 15.34 -18.74
C PHE A 107 -9.93 16.57 -19.55
N VAL A 108 -9.01 17.36 -18.98
CA VAL A 108 -8.36 18.46 -19.71
C VAL A 108 -7.29 17.89 -20.62
N TYR A 109 -7.48 18.02 -21.93
CA TYR A 109 -6.48 17.62 -22.91
C TYR A 109 -5.34 18.64 -22.98
N ARG A 110 -4.10 18.14 -23.08
CA ARG A 110 -2.92 18.94 -23.43
C ARG A 110 -2.13 18.22 -24.53
N GLU A 111 -1.73 18.96 -25.56
CA GLU A 111 -0.87 18.45 -26.62
C GLU A 111 0.53 18.05 -26.11
N LYS A 112 0.96 18.68 -25.02
CA LYS A 112 2.22 18.42 -24.34
C LYS A 112 2.04 18.59 -22.83
N CYS A 113 2.36 17.54 -22.07
CA CYS A 113 2.12 17.51 -20.63
C CYS A 113 3.37 17.68 -19.79
N MET A 114 4.53 17.30 -20.32
CA MET A 114 5.82 17.39 -19.65
C MET A 114 6.79 18.18 -20.51
N ASN A 115 7.59 19.04 -19.89
CA ASN A 115 8.60 19.83 -20.58
C ASN A 115 9.93 19.08 -20.74
N SER A 116 10.20 18.09 -19.89
CA SER A 116 11.37 17.19 -19.88
C SER A 116 10.95 15.75 -19.50
N GLY A 117 11.81 14.75 -19.75
CA GLY A 117 11.55 13.33 -19.42
C GLY A 117 10.93 12.42 -20.51
N THR A 118 10.54 11.22 -20.11
CA THR A 118 10.12 10.08 -20.97
C THR A 118 8.90 10.39 -21.84
N TYR A 119 7.97 11.23 -21.36
CA TYR A 119 6.72 11.58 -22.06
C TYR A 119 6.67 13.03 -22.58
N THR A 120 7.82 13.67 -22.77
CA THR A 120 7.94 15.07 -23.22
C THR A 120 7.18 15.43 -24.48
N ASN A 121 7.02 14.49 -25.41
CA ASN A 121 6.38 14.75 -26.69
C ASN A 121 5.04 14.01 -26.80
N THR A 122 4.47 13.59 -25.68
CA THR A 122 3.24 12.84 -25.63
C THR A 122 2.12 13.74 -25.13
N SER A 123 1.03 13.80 -25.89
CA SER A 123 -0.19 14.44 -25.44
C SER A 123 -0.79 13.66 -24.28
N CYS A 124 -1.57 14.31 -23.44
CA CYS A 124 -2.21 13.64 -22.32
C CYS A 124 -3.54 14.29 -21.95
N TYR A 125 -4.22 13.63 -21.03
CA TYR A 125 -5.50 14.00 -20.47
C TYR A 125 -5.35 14.08 -18.96
N ILE A 126 -5.75 15.20 -18.37
CA ILE A 126 -5.46 15.52 -16.97
C ILE A 126 -6.76 15.69 -16.19
N LEU A 127 -6.85 15.05 -15.04
CA LEU A 127 -7.71 15.48 -13.93
C LEU A 127 -6.84 16.19 -12.89
N PHE A 128 -7.26 17.40 -12.55
CA PHE A 128 -6.59 18.28 -11.61
C PHE A 128 -7.65 19.15 -10.95
N ASN A 129 -7.35 19.71 -9.77
CA ASN A 129 -8.29 20.40 -8.89
C ASN A 129 -9.29 19.48 -8.16
N ASP A 130 -9.47 19.73 -6.86
CA ASP A 130 -10.29 18.94 -5.96
C ASP A 130 -11.73 18.72 -6.43
N ALA A 131 -12.46 19.81 -6.71
CA ALA A 131 -13.85 19.73 -7.15
C ALA A 131 -13.99 18.94 -8.46
N THR A 132 -13.02 19.09 -9.37
CA THR A 132 -13.03 18.38 -10.66
C THR A 132 -12.79 16.89 -10.46
N ILE A 133 -11.73 16.51 -9.73
CA ILE A 133 -11.41 15.10 -9.48
C ILE A 133 -12.60 14.40 -8.80
N LYS A 134 -13.15 15.00 -7.74
CA LYS A 134 -14.33 14.47 -7.03
C LYS A 134 -15.53 14.28 -7.95
N ASN A 135 -15.90 15.32 -8.68
CA ASN A 135 -17.08 15.29 -9.55
C ASN A 135 -16.95 14.24 -10.66
N GLN A 136 -15.78 14.17 -11.30
CA GLN A 136 -15.58 13.26 -12.42
C GLN A 136 -15.45 11.80 -11.96
N LEU A 137 -14.67 11.51 -10.91
CA LEU A 137 -14.50 10.13 -10.43
C LEU A 137 -15.77 9.56 -9.77
N ASN A 138 -16.61 10.41 -9.16
CA ASN A 138 -17.91 9.96 -8.65
C ASN A 138 -18.88 9.47 -9.74
N LYS A 139 -18.62 9.76 -11.03
CA LYS A 139 -19.40 9.17 -12.15
C LYS A 139 -19.16 7.66 -12.30
N VAL A 140 -17.96 7.18 -11.94
CA VAL A 140 -17.59 5.76 -12.06
C VAL A 140 -17.71 5.00 -10.74
N ASN A 141 -17.59 5.71 -9.63
CA ASN A 141 -17.68 5.17 -8.27
C ASN A 141 -18.47 6.14 -7.37
N PRO A 142 -19.82 6.06 -7.41
CA PRO A 142 -20.67 7.04 -6.73
C PRO A 142 -20.35 7.18 -5.25
N ASN A 143 -20.21 8.42 -4.82
CA ASN A 143 -19.96 8.87 -3.44
C ASN A 143 -18.59 8.52 -2.83
N LYS A 144 -17.77 7.65 -3.44
CA LYS A 144 -16.49 7.21 -2.86
C LYS A 144 -15.54 8.39 -2.57
N TYR A 145 -15.51 9.37 -3.47
CA TYR A 145 -14.54 10.47 -3.42
C TYR A 145 -15.05 11.74 -2.77
N SER A 146 -16.32 11.77 -2.33
CA SER A 146 -16.96 13.01 -1.85
C SER A 146 -16.31 13.60 -0.61
N THR A 147 -15.71 12.74 0.22
CA THR A 147 -15.05 13.08 1.49
C THR A 147 -13.52 13.00 1.39
N TRP A 148 -12.99 12.80 0.19
CA TRP A 148 -11.55 12.89 -0.05
C TRP A 148 -11.14 14.35 -0.09
N ASP A 149 -9.86 14.61 -0.09
CA ASP A 149 -9.30 15.92 -0.33
C ASP A 149 -8.13 15.79 -1.31
N PHE A 150 -8.15 16.56 -2.38
CA PHE A 150 -7.12 16.55 -3.42
C PHE A 150 -6.37 17.90 -3.49
N ASP A 151 -6.55 18.77 -2.50
CA ASP A 151 -5.92 20.09 -2.38
C ASP A 151 -5.51 20.35 -0.92
N VAL A 152 -4.66 19.46 -0.40
CA VAL A 152 -4.23 19.46 0.99
C VAL A 152 -3.36 20.69 1.26
N ASN A 153 -3.77 21.51 2.23
CA ASN A 153 -3.09 22.75 2.59
C ASN A 153 -2.74 22.81 4.09
N ASP A 154 -1.88 23.77 4.45
CA ASP A 154 -1.36 23.93 5.82
C ASP A 154 -2.45 24.05 6.89
N ASN A 155 -3.63 24.59 6.56
CA ASN A 155 -4.72 24.74 7.53
C ASN A 155 -5.26 23.38 7.99
N GLU A 156 -5.18 22.35 7.14
CA GLU A 156 -5.63 20.99 7.43
C GLU A 156 -4.63 20.21 8.29
N LEU A 157 -3.37 20.67 8.29
CA LEU A 157 -2.31 20.18 9.16
C LEU A 157 -2.21 20.95 10.48
N THR A 158 -3.00 22.03 10.64
CA THR A 158 -2.94 22.91 11.81
C THR A 158 -3.29 22.15 13.08
N GLY A 159 -2.44 22.29 14.11
CA GLY A 159 -2.61 21.63 15.40
C GLY A 159 -1.92 20.26 15.48
N MET A 160 -1.41 19.73 14.36
CA MET A 160 -0.50 18.58 14.39
C MET A 160 0.92 19.03 14.74
N LYS A 161 1.66 18.23 15.50
CA LYS A 161 3.07 18.49 15.81
C LYS A 161 3.95 18.05 14.64
N LEU A 162 4.06 18.90 13.63
CA LEU A 162 4.85 18.68 12.42
C LEU A 162 6.03 19.67 12.34
N SER A 163 7.15 19.25 11.76
CA SER A 163 8.19 20.18 11.30
C SER A 163 7.78 20.85 9.99
N ASP A 164 8.41 21.97 9.65
CA ASP A 164 8.21 22.67 8.37
C ASP A 164 8.43 21.71 7.17
N GLU A 165 9.47 20.88 7.23
CA GLU A 165 9.75 19.85 6.22
C GLU A 165 8.60 18.84 6.09
N GLN A 166 7.95 18.46 7.19
CA GLN A 166 6.80 17.55 7.14
C GLN A 166 5.56 18.26 6.58
N ILE A 167 5.36 19.55 6.88
CA ILE A 167 4.27 20.34 6.31
C ILE A 167 4.45 20.40 4.79
N ASP A 168 5.62 20.85 4.30
CA ASP A 168 5.93 20.92 2.86
C ASP A 168 5.76 19.56 2.16
N LYS A 169 6.11 18.48 2.86
CA LYS A 169 5.96 17.13 2.32
C LYS A 169 4.50 16.72 2.16
N PHE A 170 3.64 17.05 3.12
CA PHE A 170 2.25 16.61 3.19
C PHE A 170 1.22 17.66 2.78
N THR A 171 1.65 18.74 2.12
CA THR A 171 0.77 19.68 1.41
C THR A 171 1.02 19.63 -0.09
N GLY A 172 0.00 20.03 -0.85
CA GLY A 172 0.05 20.06 -2.31
C GLY A 172 -1.24 19.58 -2.96
N LYS A 173 -1.27 19.62 -4.28
CA LYS A 173 -2.44 19.22 -5.08
C LYS A 173 -2.24 17.87 -5.74
N THR A 174 -3.30 17.08 -5.84
CA THR A 174 -3.30 15.85 -6.63
C THR A 174 -3.48 16.14 -8.11
N MET A 175 -2.76 15.38 -8.94
CA MET A 175 -2.95 15.32 -10.38
C MET A 175 -3.02 13.86 -10.84
N ILE A 176 -3.97 13.57 -11.74
CA ILE A 176 -4.04 12.30 -12.45
C ILE A 176 -3.83 12.57 -13.93
N ILE A 177 -2.81 11.95 -14.51
CA ILE A 177 -2.38 12.18 -15.89
C ILE A 177 -2.53 10.88 -16.68
N ILE A 178 -3.21 10.92 -17.82
CA ILE A 178 -3.34 9.78 -18.73
C ILE A 178 -2.67 10.13 -20.05
N PHE A 179 -1.54 9.50 -20.34
CA PHE A 179 -0.80 9.74 -21.57
C PHE A 179 -1.49 9.08 -22.75
N ASP A 180 -1.64 9.85 -23.83
CA ASP A 180 -2.17 9.30 -25.06
C ASP A 180 -1.11 8.41 -25.72
N ASN A 181 -1.53 7.25 -26.21
CA ASN A 181 -0.60 6.39 -26.91
C ASN A 181 -0.48 6.84 -28.36
N ARG A 182 0.74 7.18 -28.80
CA ARG A 182 1.02 7.49 -30.21
C ARG A 182 0.67 6.35 -31.15
N ASN A 183 0.65 5.10 -30.66
CA ASN A 183 0.15 3.95 -31.39
C ASN A 183 -1.32 3.70 -31.01
N ALA A 184 -2.23 4.25 -31.83
CA ALA A 184 -3.68 4.10 -31.65
C ALA A 184 -4.16 2.64 -31.68
N ASP A 185 -3.43 1.74 -32.35
CA ASP A 185 -3.78 0.31 -32.43
C ASP A 185 -3.50 -0.42 -31.12
N LYS A 186 -2.54 0.09 -30.33
CA LYS A 186 -2.07 -0.57 -29.13
C LYS A 186 -2.79 -0.12 -27.85
N LYS A 187 -3.39 1.08 -27.80
CA LYS A 187 -4.20 1.60 -26.67
C LYS A 187 -3.60 1.47 -25.26
N PHE A 188 -2.28 1.36 -25.12
CA PHE A 188 -1.63 1.40 -23.80
C PHE A 188 -1.57 2.84 -23.32
N ASN A 189 -2.53 3.24 -22.50
CA ASN A 189 -2.48 4.53 -21.82
C ASN A 189 -1.79 4.34 -20.47
N ASP A 190 -0.65 5.00 -20.30
CA ASP A 190 0.00 5.13 -19.01
C ASP A 190 -0.78 6.14 -18.16
N ILE A 191 -1.09 5.76 -16.92
CA ILE A 191 -1.85 6.54 -15.96
C ILE A 191 -0.91 6.84 -14.80
N TRP A 192 -0.70 8.13 -14.54
CA TRP A 192 0.08 8.60 -13.42
C TRP A 192 -0.83 9.19 -12.35
N VAL A 193 -0.63 8.77 -11.10
CA VAL A 193 -1.22 9.42 -9.91
C VAL A 193 -0.09 10.07 -9.15
N THR A 194 -0.15 11.39 -8.98
CA THR A 194 0.91 12.21 -8.36
C THR A 194 0.29 13.28 -7.45
N GLY A 195 1.12 13.91 -6.63
CA GLY A 195 0.72 14.98 -5.72
C GLY A 195 0.49 14.53 -4.28
N VAL A 196 -0.38 15.26 -3.60
CA VAL A 196 -0.84 14.96 -2.23
C VAL A 196 -2.36 14.86 -2.21
N PHE A 197 -2.89 13.85 -1.52
CA PHE A 197 -4.32 13.72 -1.25
C PHE A 197 -4.59 13.25 0.18
N GLY A 198 -5.68 13.75 0.74
CA GLY A 198 -6.33 13.26 1.94
C GLY A 198 -7.49 12.31 1.59
N TYR A 199 -7.73 11.31 2.43
CA TYR A 199 -8.98 10.55 2.39
C TYR A 199 -9.42 10.10 3.78
N PRO A 200 -10.71 9.74 3.99
CA PRO A 200 -11.24 9.46 5.32
C PRO A 200 -10.40 8.45 6.07
N TYR A 201 -9.99 8.83 7.26
CA TYR A 201 -9.12 8.02 8.07
C TYR A 201 -9.87 6.87 8.74
N LYS A 202 -9.21 5.72 8.77
CA LYS A 202 -9.58 4.56 9.57
C LYS A 202 -8.40 4.24 10.49
N GLN A 203 -8.41 4.88 11.66
CA GLN A 203 -7.41 4.79 12.74
C GLN A 203 -7.25 3.33 13.21
N SER A 204 -8.39 2.71 13.46
CA SER A 204 -8.60 1.28 13.49
C SER A 204 -9.48 0.92 12.32
N TRP A 205 -9.49 -0.37 11.98
CA TRP A 205 -10.18 -0.83 10.78
C TRP A 205 -11.65 -0.40 10.72
N GLY A 206 -12.34 -0.29 11.87
CA GLY A 206 -13.74 0.12 11.99
C GLY A 206 -14.08 1.57 12.29
N LEU A 207 -13.10 2.39 12.68
CA LEU A 207 -13.41 3.73 13.15
C LEU A 207 -13.61 4.65 11.96
N THR A 208 -14.83 5.15 11.77
CA THR A 208 -15.10 6.18 10.75
C THR A 208 -14.92 7.55 11.38
N GLN A 209 -13.80 8.19 11.10
CA GLN A 209 -13.56 9.58 11.50
C GLN A 209 -13.75 10.47 10.28
N SER A 210 -14.86 11.22 10.27
CA SER A 210 -15.11 12.23 9.23
C SER A 210 -14.16 13.41 9.32
N ASP A 211 -13.59 13.65 10.50
CA ASP A 211 -12.85 14.87 10.83
C ASP A 211 -11.33 14.65 10.84
N GLN A 212 -10.86 13.41 10.64
CA GLN A 212 -9.45 13.08 10.50
C GLN A 212 -9.19 12.54 9.10
N LEU A 213 -8.22 13.14 8.42
CA LEU A 213 -7.77 12.72 7.10
C LEU A 213 -6.48 11.91 7.24
N ARG A 214 -6.41 10.80 6.50
CA ARG A 214 -5.13 10.18 6.16
C ARG A 214 -4.55 10.95 4.99
N ILE A 215 -3.37 11.53 5.16
CA ILE A 215 -2.72 12.32 4.11
C ILE A 215 -1.62 11.50 3.48
N VAL A 216 -1.64 11.42 2.16
CA VAL A 216 -0.71 10.66 1.33
C VAL A 216 0.05 11.63 0.45
N SER A 217 1.38 11.54 0.47
CA SER A 217 2.25 12.28 -0.44
C SER A 217 3.02 11.30 -1.34
N MET A 218 2.97 11.51 -2.65
CA MET A 218 3.76 10.73 -3.60
C MET A 218 5.21 11.21 -3.60
N ASN A 219 6.16 10.29 -3.37
CA ASN A 219 7.56 10.64 -3.10
C ASN A 219 8.41 10.69 -4.35
N ALA A 220 9.04 11.84 -4.60
CA ALA A 220 9.94 12.00 -5.75
C ALA A 220 11.21 11.15 -5.61
N ALA A 221 11.88 11.20 -4.45
CA ALA A 221 13.22 10.62 -4.25
C ALA A 221 13.35 9.12 -4.55
N ASN A 222 12.25 8.36 -4.44
CA ASN A 222 12.23 6.91 -4.60
C ASN A 222 11.26 6.48 -5.72
N SER A 223 10.66 7.43 -6.45
CA SER A 223 9.87 7.13 -7.64
C SER A 223 10.71 7.37 -8.89
N GLU A 224 10.54 6.53 -9.91
CA GLU A 224 11.26 6.71 -11.18
C GLU A 224 10.70 7.92 -11.97
N TYR A 225 9.42 8.23 -11.78
CA TYR A 225 8.79 9.40 -12.41
C TYR A 225 8.48 10.48 -11.37
N GLU A 226 8.83 11.70 -11.76
CA GLU A 226 8.59 12.92 -11.02
C GLU A 226 7.74 13.87 -11.86
N VAL A 227 6.81 14.55 -11.20
CA VAL A 227 5.98 15.59 -11.82
C VAL A 227 6.20 16.89 -11.07
N THR A 228 6.63 17.91 -11.79
CA THR A 228 6.67 19.29 -11.27
C THR A 228 5.33 19.96 -11.55
N LEU A 229 4.61 20.29 -10.48
CA LEU A 229 3.41 21.11 -10.48
C LEU A 229 3.82 22.56 -10.35
N THR A 230 3.25 23.43 -11.17
CA THR A 230 3.34 24.89 -11.02
C THR A 230 1.97 25.41 -10.63
N TYR A 231 1.90 26.12 -9.51
CA TYR A 231 0.69 26.69 -8.96
C TYR A 231 0.40 28.08 -9.56
N ASP A 232 -0.81 28.60 -9.33
CA ASP A 232 -1.26 29.89 -9.88
C ASP A 232 -0.40 31.08 -9.38
N ASP A 233 0.27 30.92 -8.24
CA ASP A 233 1.21 31.87 -7.67
C ASP A 233 2.66 31.68 -8.16
N GLU A 234 2.86 30.86 -9.20
CA GLU A 234 4.15 30.50 -9.81
C GLU A 234 5.08 29.69 -8.90
N THR A 235 4.63 29.26 -7.71
CA THR A 235 5.39 28.31 -6.90
C THR A 235 5.40 26.94 -7.59
N THR A 236 6.51 26.22 -7.43
CA THR A 236 6.67 24.91 -8.05
C THR A 236 6.99 23.85 -7.02
N GLU A 237 6.37 22.69 -7.18
CA GLU A 237 6.57 21.54 -6.32
C GLU A 237 6.78 20.29 -7.17
N THR A 238 7.73 19.45 -6.78
CA THR A 238 7.99 18.18 -7.46
C THR A 238 7.58 17.01 -6.57
N LYS A 239 6.67 16.18 -7.07
CA LYS A 239 6.21 14.95 -6.40
C LYS A 239 6.49 13.73 -7.26
N GLY A 240 6.57 12.57 -6.61
CA GLY A 240 6.66 11.29 -7.32
C GLY A 240 5.35 10.90 -7.99
N ALA A 241 5.36 9.84 -8.79
CA ALA A 241 4.15 9.33 -9.42
C ALA A 241 4.10 7.80 -9.37
N LEU A 242 2.92 7.26 -9.06
CA LEU A 242 2.59 5.88 -9.39
C LEU A 242 2.30 5.81 -10.89
N SER A 243 3.02 4.99 -11.65
CA SER A 243 2.74 4.74 -13.06
C SER A 243 2.19 3.34 -13.30
N ILE A 244 1.02 3.28 -13.93
CA ILE A 244 0.32 2.04 -14.22
C ILE A 244 -0.38 2.13 -15.57
N TYR A 245 -0.42 1.02 -16.32
CA TYR A 245 -1.28 0.93 -17.51
C TYR A 245 -2.16 -0.31 -17.45
N LYS A 246 -3.31 -0.23 -18.11
CA LYS A 246 -4.16 -1.39 -18.39
C LYS A 246 -3.67 -2.08 -19.66
N ASP A 247 -3.25 -3.34 -19.58
CA ASP A 247 -2.83 -4.13 -20.73
C ASP A 247 -4.05 -4.52 -21.57
N PRO A 248 -4.21 -3.95 -22.79
CA PRO A 248 -5.34 -4.23 -23.66
C PRO A 248 -5.22 -5.58 -24.38
N THR A 249 -4.09 -6.27 -24.26
CA THR A 249 -3.84 -7.60 -24.86
C THR A 249 -4.16 -8.74 -23.89
N SER A 250 -4.48 -8.43 -22.63
CA SER A 250 -4.86 -9.43 -21.64
C SER A 250 -6.11 -10.19 -22.08
N THR A 251 -6.01 -11.53 -22.06
CA THR A 251 -7.10 -12.45 -22.42
C THR A 251 -7.81 -13.05 -21.21
N ASP A 252 -7.22 -12.93 -20.02
CA ASP A 252 -7.77 -13.42 -18.74
C ASP A 252 -8.19 -12.24 -17.85
N GLY A 253 -9.21 -11.51 -18.31
CA GLY A 253 -9.72 -10.32 -17.65
C GLY A 253 -8.82 -9.10 -17.78
N GLU A 254 -8.99 -8.13 -16.88
CA GLU A 254 -8.25 -6.88 -16.86
C GLU A 254 -6.91 -7.07 -16.16
N LEU A 255 -5.82 -6.72 -16.84
CA LEU A 255 -4.48 -6.69 -16.25
C LEU A 255 -4.00 -5.24 -16.18
N TYR A 256 -3.56 -4.84 -15.01
CA TYR A 256 -2.91 -3.56 -14.75
C TYR A 256 -1.45 -3.82 -14.37
N VAL A 257 -0.54 -3.09 -15.01
CA VAL A 257 0.91 -3.29 -14.87
C VAL A 257 1.53 -2.02 -14.32
N LEU A 258 2.20 -2.11 -13.18
CA LEU A 258 2.98 -1.01 -12.61
C LEU A 258 4.29 -0.93 -13.38
N GLN A 259 4.62 0.21 -13.95
CA GLN A 259 5.70 0.28 -14.95
C GLN A 259 7.09 0.43 -14.34
N ASN A 260 7.15 0.97 -13.14
CA ASN A 260 8.38 1.50 -12.60
C ASN A 260 8.36 1.50 -11.06
N ASN A 261 9.44 1.98 -10.49
CA ASN A 261 9.52 2.23 -9.07
C ASN A 261 8.57 3.36 -8.68
N SER A 262 7.84 3.16 -7.60
CA SER A 262 6.86 4.10 -7.07
C SER A 262 6.92 4.11 -5.55
N SER A 263 6.85 5.29 -4.95
CA SER A 263 6.85 5.45 -3.50
C SER A 263 5.83 6.48 -3.05
N PHE A 264 5.28 6.26 -1.86
CA PHE A 264 4.49 7.26 -1.16
C PHE A 264 4.74 7.21 0.35
N ASP A 265 4.49 8.34 1.00
CA ASP A 265 4.42 8.46 2.43
C ASP A 265 2.99 8.71 2.87
N VAL A 266 2.67 8.18 4.05
CA VAL A 266 1.39 8.33 4.71
C VAL A 266 1.62 8.98 6.05
N LEU A 267 0.98 10.11 6.28
CA LEU A 267 0.91 10.73 7.59
C LEU A 267 -0.19 10.04 8.39
N THR A 268 0.19 9.39 9.48
CA THR A 268 -0.73 8.76 10.43
C THR A 268 -0.74 9.51 11.75
N ASN A 269 -1.92 9.60 12.34
CA ASN A 269 -2.15 10.27 13.62
C ASN A 269 -3.10 9.40 14.47
N ASP A 270 -2.81 8.10 14.51
CA ASP A 270 -3.59 7.06 15.21
C ASP A 270 -3.07 6.72 16.59
N ASN A 271 -1.89 7.19 16.96
CA ASN A 271 -1.31 6.85 18.25
C ASN A 271 -1.95 7.69 19.37
N PRO A 272 -2.81 7.13 20.24
CA PRO A 272 -3.45 7.91 21.30
C PRO A 272 -2.49 8.23 22.46
N ASN A 273 -1.31 7.61 22.48
CA ASN A 273 -0.35 7.77 23.57
C ASN A 273 0.53 9.02 23.41
N THR A 274 0.57 9.59 22.20
CA THR A 274 1.36 10.79 21.92
C THR A 274 0.64 11.74 20.95
N PRO A 275 0.82 13.07 21.09
CA PRO A 275 0.44 14.05 20.07
C PRO A 275 1.42 14.13 18.87
N GLU A 276 2.54 13.40 18.88
CA GLU A 276 3.45 13.34 17.74
C GLU A 276 2.86 12.50 16.61
N VAL A 277 2.99 12.98 15.37
CA VAL A 277 2.58 12.23 14.19
C VAL A 277 3.55 11.11 13.84
N GLU A 278 3.03 10.09 13.17
CA GLU A 278 3.78 8.95 12.67
C GLU A 278 3.75 8.96 11.14
N THR A 279 4.80 8.42 10.52
CA THR A 279 4.85 8.32 9.06
C THR A 279 5.10 6.88 8.65
N VAL A 280 4.36 6.45 7.63
CA VAL A 280 4.57 5.16 6.96
C VAL A 280 5.00 5.42 5.54
N ASN A 281 6.14 4.86 5.15
CA ASN A 281 6.67 4.89 3.81
C ASN A 281 6.44 3.53 3.14
N PHE A 282 6.06 3.54 1.86
CA PHE A 282 5.94 2.34 1.04
C PHE A 282 6.67 2.53 -0.29
N GLU A 283 7.59 1.62 -0.62
CA GLU A 283 8.36 1.64 -1.86
C GLU A 283 8.16 0.34 -2.64
N ILE A 284 7.63 0.46 -3.85
CA ILE A 284 7.48 -0.65 -4.80
C ILE A 284 8.52 -0.47 -5.89
N ASN A 285 9.25 -1.54 -6.20
CA ASN A 285 10.08 -1.60 -7.40
C ASN A 285 9.40 -2.46 -8.46
N SER A 286 9.31 -1.93 -9.67
CA SER A 286 8.74 -2.65 -10.80
C SER A 286 9.58 -2.46 -12.05
N VAL A 287 9.82 -3.53 -12.80
CA VAL A 287 10.61 -3.50 -14.04
C VAL A 287 9.83 -4.13 -15.18
N VAL A 288 9.34 -3.31 -16.12
CA VAL A 288 8.64 -3.79 -17.32
C VAL A 288 9.54 -4.74 -18.13
N GLY A 289 9.00 -5.90 -18.46
CA GLY A 289 9.71 -6.93 -19.23
C GLY A 289 10.52 -7.92 -18.39
N ASP A 290 10.60 -7.74 -17.07
CA ASP A 290 11.16 -8.72 -16.15
C ASP A 290 10.05 -9.36 -15.31
N PRO A 291 9.60 -10.60 -15.65
CA PRO A 291 8.53 -11.27 -14.90
C PRO A 291 8.84 -11.50 -13.42
N ALA A 292 10.11 -11.51 -13.02
CA ALA A 292 10.49 -11.70 -11.61
C ALA A 292 10.44 -10.40 -10.80
N ALA A 293 10.37 -9.25 -11.47
CA ALA A 293 10.35 -7.92 -10.84
C ALA A 293 9.13 -7.07 -11.26
N LEU A 294 8.24 -7.57 -12.11
CA LEU A 294 7.08 -6.84 -12.60
C LEU A 294 5.92 -6.90 -11.61
N ALA A 295 5.54 -5.76 -11.04
CA ALA A 295 4.35 -5.66 -10.21
C ALA A 295 3.08 -5.55 -11.07
N THR A 296 2.05 -6.33 -10.72
CA THR A 296 0.79 -6.39 -11.46
C THR A 296 -0.42 -6.51 -10.55
N TYR A 297 -1.55 -6.02 -11.04
CA TYR A 297 -2.87 -6.25 -10.47
C TYR A 297 -3.82 -6.75 -11.56
N ARG A 298 -4.44 -7.91 -11.35
CA ARG A 298 -5.37 -8.53 -12.30
C ARG A 298 -6.75 -8.65 -11.69
N VAL A 299 -7.78 -8.39 -12.50
CA VAL A 299 -9.18 -8.74 -12.23
C VAL A 299 -9.66 -9.67 -13.35
N LYS A 300 -9.78 -10.95 -13.03
CA LYS A 300 -10.22 -11.98 -13.98
C LYS A 300 -11.71 -11.85 -14.32
N ALA A 301 -12.13 -12.50 -15.40
CA ALA A 301 -13.54 -12.50 -15.83
C ALA A 301 -14.50 -13.09 -14.79
N ASN A 302 -14.01 -13.98 -13.92
CA ASN A 302 -14.78 -14.55 -12.81
C ASN A 302 -14.69 -13.71 -11.52
N ALA A 303 -14.30 -12.43 -11.61
CA ALA A 303 -14.09 -11.52 -10.49
C ALA A 303 -12.95 -11.88 -9.52
N GLN A 304 -12.20 -12.96 -9.78
CA GLN A 304 -10.99 -13.26 -9.01
C GLN A 304 -9.94 -12.18 -9.25
N GLN A 305 -9.43 -11.63 -8.17
CA GLN A 305 -8.38 -10.62 -8.15
C GLN A 305 -7.03 -11.27 -7.81
N ILE A 306 -5.97 -10.78 -8.45
CA ILE A 306 -4.59 -11.17 -8.14
C ILE A 306 -3.77 -9.90 -7.99
N LEU A 307 -3.18 -9.69 -6.83
CA LEU A 307 -2.11 -8.72 -6.64
C LEU A 307 -0.78 -9.48 -6.57
N ASP A 308 0.18 -9.07 -7.37
CA ASP A 308 1.54 -9.59 -7.35
C ASP A 308 2.54 -8.43 -7.35
N ILE A 309 3.22 -8.22 -6.23
CA ILE A 309 4.27 -7.23 -6.05
C ILE A 309 5.53 -7.99 -5.64
N PRO A 310 6.40 -8.37 -6.59
CA PRO A 310 7.55 -9.22 -6.27
C PRO A 310 8.66 -8.48 -5.51
N ASN A 311 8.71 -7.15 -5.57
CA ASN A 311 9.75 -6.35 -4.95
C ASN A 311 9.20 -5.08 -4.28
N VAL A 312 9.06 -5.14 -2.97
CA VAL A 312 8.87 -4.00 -2.07
C VAL A 312 10.22 -3.74 -1.40
N SER A 313 10.91 -2.65 -1.77
CA SER A 313 12.23 -2.32 -1.18
C SER A 313 12.14 -1.84 0.25
N ALA A 314 11.01 -1.22 0.62
CA ALA A 314 10.83 -0.70 1.95
C ALA A 314 9.35 -0.60 2.32
N ILE A 315 9.04 -1.08 3.53
CA ILE A 315 7.87 -0.68 4.31
C ILE A 315 8.42 -0.10 5.59
N ILE A 316 8.51 1.23 5.66
CA ILE A 316 9.09 1.92 6.82
C ILE A 316 7.96 2.49 7.65
N GLY A 317 8.00 2.30 8.96
CA GLY A 317 7.06 2.91 9.87
C GLY A 317 7.73 3.31 11.16
N THR A 318 7.29 4.43 11.73
CA THR A 318 7.74 4.89 13.05
C THR A 318 6.60 4.78 14.05
N ARG A 319 6.79 4.12 15.20
CA ARG A 319 5.99 4.38 16.40
C ARG A 319 6.75 5.20 17.40
N VAL A 320 6.01 6.09 18.03
CA VAL A 320 6.44 6.72 19.27
C VAL A 320 5.81 5.94 20.43
N GLU A 321 6.67 5.26 21.21
CA GLU A 321 6.26 4.53 22.42
C GLU A 321 6.71 5.31 23.67
N ASN A 322 5.89 5.28 24.74
CA ASN A 322 6.18 5.73 26.11
C ASN A 322 6.49 7.24 26.35
N GLU A 323 6.60 7.60 27.63
CA GLU A 323 6.91 8.96 28.16
C GLU A 323 8.29 9.52 27.74
N SER A 324 9.10 8.74 27.02
CA SER A 324 10.36 9.17 26.42
C SER A 324 10.34 8.73 24.96
N PRO A 325 10.15 9.66 24.00
CA PRO A 325 9.94 9.30 22.60
C PRO A 325 11.22 8.69 22.01
N SER A 326 11.33 7.37 22.03
CA SER A 326 12.22 6.62 21.15
C SER A 326 11.43 6.27 19.90
N LYS A 327 11.76 6.88 18.76
CA LYS A 327 11.21 6.48 17.47
C LYS A 327 11.65 5.04 17.17
N ASN A 328 10.70 4.11 17.21
CA ASN A 328 10.93 2.72 16.86
C ASN A 328 10.69 2.55 15.35
N GLU A 329 11.65 3.02 14.54
CA GLU A 329 11.62 2.82 13.10
C GLU A 329 11.79 1.34 12.76
N LYS A 330 10.86 0.78 11.98
CA LYS A 330 10.95 -0.57 11.42
C LYS A 330 10.95 -0.48 9.91
N ASN A 331 11.78 -1.29 9.27
CA ASN A 331 11.82 -1.44 7.82
C ASN A 331 11.67 -2.91 7.45
N PHE A 332 10.77 -3.22 6.51
CA PHE A 332 10.58 -4.56 5.94
C PHE A 332 10.89 -4.54 4.45
N VAL A 333 11.60 -5.57 3.97
CA VAL A 333 11.71 -5.87 2.54
C VAL A 333 10.74 -7.01 2.22
N ALA A 334 9.95 -6.87 1.17
CA ALA A 334 8.88 -7.83 0.91
C ALA A 334 8.65 -8.21 -0.56
N SER A 335 8.03 -9.37 -0.73
CA SER A 335 7.23 -9.77 -1.89
C SER A 335 5.81 -10.01 -1.39
N ILE A 336 4.81 -9.51 -2.13
CA ILE A 336 3.41 -9.59 -1.74
C ILE A 336 2.61 -10.22 -2.87
N HIS A 337 2.05 -11.41 -2.60
CA HIS A 337 1.11 -12.08 -3.49
C HIS A 337 -0.20 -12.36 -2.77
N LEU A 338 -1.31 -11.94 -3.37
CA LEU A 338 -2.69 -12.18 -2.91
C LEU A 338 -3.54 -12.64 -4.09
N GLU A 339 -4.34 -13.69 -3.91
CA GLU A 339 -5.28 -14.20 -4.92
C GLU A 339 -6.63 -14.56 -4.26
N GLY A 340 -7.73 -14.01 -4.76
CA GLY A 340 -9.06 -14.29 -4.21
C GLY A 340 -10.11 -13.31 -4.73
N GLU A 341 -11.34 -13.40 -4.23
CA GLU A 341 -12.35 -12.35 -4.43
C GLU A 341 -12.20 -11.28 -3.35
N ASN A 342 -12.35 -10.01 -3.73
CA ASN A 342 -12.26 -8.86 -2.82
C ASN A 342 -10.97 -8.85 -1.98
N ILE A 343 -9.80 -9.05 -2.59
CA ILE A 343 -8.53 -9.22 -1.86
C ILE A 343 -8.18 -8.02 -0.96
N PHE A 344 -8.66 -6.82 -1.28
CA PHE A 344 -8.46 -5.59 -0.50
C PHE A 344 -9.57 -5.28 0.51
N THR A 345 -10.59 -6.13 0.60
CA THR A 345 -11.67 -6.08 1.59
C THR A 345 -12.12 -7.51 1.94
N PHE A 346 -11.16 -8.44 2.11
CA PHE A 346 -11.46 -9.87 2.08
C PHE A 346 -12.47 -10.30 3.15
N LYS A 347 -12.49 -9.64 4.31
CA LYS A 347 -13.49 -9.93 5.34
C LYS A 347 -14.95 -9.64 4.93
N GLU A 348 -15.14 -8.74 3.96
CA GLU A 348 -16.44 -8.42 3.35
C GLU A 348 -16.82 -9.36 2.19
N SER A 349 -15.93 -10.30 1.82
CA SER A 349 -16.24 -11.32 0.82
C SER A 349 -17.37 -12.27 1.27
N LEU A 350 -17.89 -13.06 0.34
CA LEU A 350 -18.96 -14.02 0.63
C LEU A 350 -18.47 -15.11 1.61
N ASN A 351 -19.39 -15.66 2.39
CA ASN A 351 -19.09 -16.82 3.23
C ASN A 351 -18.56 -17.99 2.40
N GLY A 352 -17.47 -18.60 2.85
CA GLY A 352 -16.73 -19.65 2.15
C GLY A 352 -15.71 -19.14 1.12
N SER A 353 -15.58 -17.82 0.94
CA SER A 353 -14.53 -17.25 0.07
C SER A 353 -13.15 -17.60 0.60
N ILE A 354 -12.20 -17.77 -0.32
CA ILE A 354 -10.82 -18.14 -0.04
C ILE A 354 -9.88 -17.05 -0.59
N LEU A 355 -9.02 -16.53 0.28
CA LEU A 355 -7.86 -15.73 -0.06
C LEU A 355 -6.64 -16.64 0.01
N LYS A 356 -5.94 -16.82 -1.11
CA LYS A 356 -4.63 -17.45 -1.15
C LYS A 356 -3.57 -16.35 -1.05
N PHE A 357 -2.49 -16.65 -0.36
CA PHE A 357 -1.39 -15.71 -0.21
C PHE A 357 -0.04 -16.41 -0.23
N LYS A 358 0.97 -15.66 -0.69
CA LYS A 358 2.37 -16.08 -0.67
C LYS A 358 3.27 -14.85 -0.55
N HIS A 359 3.63 -14.50 0.67
CA HIS A 359 4.50 -13.37 0.94
C HIS A 359 5.92 -13.85 1.18
N ILE A 360 6.89 -13.02 0.85
CA ILE A 360 8.25 -13.16 1.39
C ILE A 360 8.50 -11.89 2.17
N ILE A 361 8.78 -11.97 3.47
CA ILE A 361 9.05 -10.79 4.31
C ILE A 361 10.38 -11.05 5.01
N ASP A 362 11.34 -10.15 4.78
CA ASP A 362 12.73 -10.28 5.26
C ASP A 362 13.36 -11.65 4.98
N GLY A 363 13.03 -12.23 3.80
CA GLY A 363 13.53 -13.52 3.33
C GLY A 363 12.79 -14.76 3.86
N ILE A 364 11.76 -14.58 4.70
CA ILE A 364 10.91 -15.67 5.21
C ILE A 364 9.65 -15.77 4.35
N THR A 365 9.34 -16.96 3.84
CA THR A 365 8.12 -17.17 3.04
C THR A 365 6.94 -17.46 3.95
N TYR A 366 5.82 -16.76 3.75
CA TYR A 366 4.54 -17.00 4.40
C TYR A 366 3.52 -17.36 3.32
N GLU A 367 3.18 -18.65 3.24
CA GLU A 367 2.28 -19.19 2.22
C GLU A 367 1.10 -19.88 2.88
N GLY A 368 -0.09 -19.71 2.33
CA GLY A 368 -1.28 -20.28 2.92
C GLY A 368 -2.58 -19.78 2.31
N THR A 369 -3.66 -20.00 3.07
CA THR A 369 -5.01 -19.61 2.69
C THR A 369 -5.79 -19.09 3.88
N SER A 370 -6.56 -18.03 3.69
CA SER A 370 -7.57 -17.55 4.62
C SER A 370 -8.96 -17.84 4.09
N THR A 371 -9.85 -18.35 4.93
CA THR A 371 -11.25 -18.62 4.60
C THR A 371 -12.16 -17.68 5.37
N ASN A 372 -13.13 -17.06 4.70
CA ASN A 372 -14.11 -16.20 5.34
C ASN A 372 -15.34 -17.00 5.81
N ASN A 373 -15.53 -17.09 7.12
CA ASN A 373 -16.67 -17.73 7.76
C ASN A 373 -17.62 -16.67 8.34
N ASN A 374 -18.43 -16.04 7.49
CA ASN A 374 -19.37 -14.97 7.85
C ASN A 374 -18.70 -13.81 8.62
N GLY A 375 -17.60 -13.28 8.11
CA GLY A 375 -16.82 -12.25 8.78
C GLY A 375 -15.96 -12.79 9.91
N THR A 376 -15.72 -14.09 10.02
CA THR A 376 -14.64 -14.64 10.86
C THR A 376 -13.61 -15.25 9.94
N ILE A 377 -12.36 -14.78 10.01
CA ILE A 377 -11.30 -15.26 9.11
C ILE A 377 -10.55 -16.39 9.78
N GLN A 378 -10.49 -17.53 9.11
CA GLN A 378 -9.67 -18.67 9.51
C GLN A 378 -8.48 -18.79 8.57
N THR A 379 -7.27 -18.59 9.10
CA THR A 379 -6.02 -18.64 8.33
C THR A 379 -5.27 -19.94 8.58
N ASN A 380 -4.93 -20.63 7.49
CA ASN A 380 -4.07 -21.81 7.49
C ASN A 380 -2.76 -21.50 6.77
N LEU A 381 -1.63 -21.68 7.45
CA LEU A 381 -0.30 -21.58 6.85
C LEU A 381 0.20 -22.96 6.40
N THR A 382 0.68 -23.04 5.16
CA THR A 382 1.40 -24.22 4.63
C THR A 382 2.91 -24.07 4.77
N SER A 383 3.38 -22.84 4.99
CA SER A 383 4.78 -22.48 5.23
C SER A 383 4.86 -21.45 6.35
N PRO A 384 5.89 -21.55 7.22
CA PRO A 384 7.04 -20.74 6.86
C PRO A 384 8.32 -21.53 6.59
N THR A 385 8.99 -21.24 5.47
CA THR A 385 10.33 -21.74 5.13
C THR A 385 11.37 -20.67 5.48
N ASN A 386 12.59 -21.11 5.82
CA ASN A 386 13.70 -20.28 6.33
C ASN A 386 13.55 -19.76 7.76
N LEU A 387 12.62 -20.29 8.56
CA LEU A 387 12.67 -20.09 10.02
C LEU A 387 13.93 -20.80 10.56
N LYS A 388 14.94 -20.03 10.94
CA LYS A 388 15.98 -20.55 11.83
C LYS A 388 15.41 -20.53 13.24
N TYR A 389 15.32 -21.71 13.86
CA TYR A 389 14.93 -21.90 15.26
C TYR A 389 16.15 -21.81 16.17
#